data_AF-A0A7W8IV64-F1
#
_entry.id   AF-A0A7W8IV64-F1
#
_cell.length_a   1.000
_cell.length_b   1.000
_cell.length_c   1.000
_cell.angle_alpha   90.00
_cell.angle_beta   90.00
_cell.angle_gamma   90.00
#
_symmetry.space_group_name_H-M   'P 1'
#
loop_
_entity.id
_entity.type
_entity.pdbx_description
1 polymer ?
#
loop_
_entity_poly.entity_id
_entity_poly.type
_entity_poly.pdbx_seq_one_letter_code
_entity_poly.pdbx_strand_id
1 'polypeptide(L)' 'MIQLNMELEKIRKYIDILDEREKKVIISRFGLDLQKEKTQREIAKELGISRSYVSRIEKRALMKMFHEFYRNEKEKRR' A
#
# COMPACT_ATOMS: atom_id res chain seq x y z
N MET A 1 -10.36 -9.57 -7.00
CA MET A 1 -9.29 -8.83 -6.29
C MET A 1 -8.34 -8.35 -7.35
N ILE A 2 -8.10 -7.05 -7.48
CA ILE A 2 -7.03 -6.56 -8.35
C ILE A 2 -5.74 -6.83 -7.57
N GLN A 3 -5.05 -7.90 -7.91
CA GLN A 3 -3.82 -8.30 -7.26
C GLN A 3 -2.68 -7.50 -7.90
N LEU A 4 -2.47 -6.29 -7.39
CA LEU A 4 -1.34 -5.45 -7.72
C LEU A 4 -0.15 -5.95 -6.88
N ASN A 5 0.57 -6.94 -7.41
CA ASN A 5 1.78 -7.45 -6.77
C ASN A 5 2.92 -6.46 -7.01
N MET A 6 3.21 -5.64 -6.01
CA MET A 6 4.42 -4.83 -5.94
C MET A 6 5.40 -5.52 -4.97
N GLU A 7 6.68 -5.58 -5.32
CA GLU A 7 7.72 -6.14 -4.44
C GLU A 7 7.81 -5.32 -3.13
N LEU A 8 8.03 -6.00 -2.01
CA LEU A 8 8.13 -5.37 -0.67
C LEU A 8 9.18 -4.26 -0.62
N GLU A 9 10.31 -4.43 -1.31
CA GLU A 9 11.37 -3.42 -1.39
C GLU A 9 10.89 -2.14 -2.07
N LYS A 10 10.12 -2.27 -3.16
CA LYS A 10 9.51 -1.12 -3.86
C LYS A 10 8.47 -0.45 -2.97
N ILE A 11 7.65 -1.22 -2.26
CA ILE A 11 6.66 -0.67 -1.33
C ILE A 11 7.36 0.17 -0.26
N ARG A 12 8.41 -0.36 0.39
CA ARG A 12 9.18 0.37 1.41
C ARG A 12 9.76 1.67 0.88
N LYS A 13 10.27 1.67 -0.35
CA LYS A 13 10.87 2.86 -0.98
C LYS A 13 9.87 4.00 -1.22
N TYR A 14 8.64 3.66 -1.58
CA TYR A 14 7.62 4.65 -1.97
C TYR A 14 6.53 4.86 -0.92
N ILE A 15 6.63 4.23 0.26
CA ILE A 15 5.60 4.32 1.29
C ILE A 15 5.41 5.75 1.80
N ASP A 16 6.46 6.58 1.75
CA ASP A 16 6.42 7.94 2.28
C ASP A 16 5.57 8.93 1.49
N ILE A 17 5.20 8.59 0.26
CA ILE A 17 4.30 9.42 -0.57
C ILE A 17 2.82 9.28 -0.15
N LEU A 18 2.52 8.27 0.66
CA LEU A 18 1.17 7.95 1.10
C LEU A 18 0.74 8.84 2.26
N ASP A 19 -0.56 9.09 2.39
CA ASP A 19 -1.08 9.71 3.60
C ASP A 19 -1.07 8.73 4.78
N GLU A 20 -1.21 9.24 6.02
CA GLU A 20 -1.16 8.42 7.24
C GLU A 20 -2.13 7.23 7.23
N ARG A 21 -3.31 7.40 6.62
CA ARG A 21 -4.33 6.34 6.58
C ARG A 21 -3.98 5.28 5.55
N GLU A 22 -3.46 5.69 4.40
CA GLU A 22 -2.91 4.82 3.36
C GLU A 22 -1.68 4.05 3.89
N LYS A 23 -0.72 4.74 4.53
CA LYS A 23 0.45 4.13 5.18
C LYS A 23 0.03 3.06 6.16
N LYS A 24 -0.89 3.37 7.08
CA LYS A 24 -1.37 2.40 8.07
C LYS A 24 -1.95 1.14 7.43
N VAL A 25 -2.76 1.28 6.38
CA VAL A 25 -3.32 0.12 5.66
C VAL A 25 -2.22 -0.69 4.97
N ILE A 26 -1.26 -0.03 4.30
CA ILE A 26 -0.16 -0.72 3.59
C ILE A 26 0.79 -1.41 4.57
N ILE A 27 1.20 -0.75 5.65
CA ILE A 27 2.06 -1.34 6.69
C ILE A 27 1.43 -2.62 7.25
N SER A 28 0.15 -2.56 7.63
CA SER A 28 -0.55 -3.74 8.14
C SER A 28 -0.81 -4.81 7.07
N ARG A 29 -1.08 -4.45 5.81
CA ARG A 29 -1.32 -5.43 4.74
C ARG A 29 -0.07 -6.23 4.38
N PHE A 30 1.11 -5.59 4.43
CA PHE A 30 2.38 -6.17 3.96
C PHE A 30 3.34 -6.51 5.10
N GLY A 31 2.93 -6.38 6.36
CA GLY A 31 3.76 -6.72 7.52
C GLY A 31 5.04 -5.88 7.61
N LEU A 32 4.92 -4.57 7.35
CA LEU A 32 6.04 -3.64 7.46
C LEU A 32 6.22 -3.20 8.91
N ASP A 33 7.36 -2.56 9.22
CA ASP A 33 7.66 -2.03 10.56
C ASP A 33 7.52 -3.06 11.69
N LEU A 34 8.02 -4.27 11.45
CA LEU A 34 7.96 -5.42 12.38
C LEU A 34 6.53 -5.87 12.72
N GLN A 35 5.53 -5.45 11.93
CA GLN A 35 4.16 -5.94 12.06
C GLN A 35 3.98 -7.25 11.28
N LYS A 36 3.02 -8.08 11.71
CA LYS A 36 2.56 -9.22 10.91
C LYS A 36 1.64 -8.73 9.79
N GLU A 37 1.70 -9.40 8.65
CA GLU A 37 0.72 -9.18 7.59
C GLU A 37 -0.70 -9.48 8.09
N LYS A 38 -1.65 -8.64 7.68
CA LYS A 38 -3.07 -8.77 8.00
C LYS A 38 -3.89 -8.78 6.73
N THR A 39 -4.97 -9.52 6.74
CA THR A 39 -5.98 -9.49 5.68
C THR A 39 -6.76 -8.17 5.72
N GLN A 40 -7.39 -7.81 4.61
CA GLN A 40 -8.29 -6.64 4.56
C GLN A 40 -9.45 -6.73 5.57
N ARG A 41 -9.89 -7.95 5.91
CA ARG A 41 -10.96 -8.17 6.91
C ARG A 41 -10.48 -7.87 8.32
N GLU A 42 -9.28 -8.30 8.68
CA GLU A 42 -8.68 -8.01 9.99
C GLU A 42 -8.44 -6.51 10.15
N ILE A 43 -7.85 -5.87 9.13
CA ILE A 43 -7.63 -4.41 9.14
C ILE A 43 -8.95 -3.65 9.21
N ALA A 44 -9.99 -4.12 8.52
CA ALA A 44 -11.33 -3.53 8.57
C ALA A 44 -11.91 -3.57 9.99
N LYS A 45 -11.76 -4.71 10.67
CA LYS A 45 -12.17 -4.89 12.07
C LYS A 45 -11.41 -3.96 13.01
N GLU A 46 -10.09 -3.83 12.84
CA GLU A 46 -9.25 -2.96 13.68
C GLU A 46 -9.53 -1.47 13.46
N LEU A 47 -9.82 -1.06 12.23
CA LEU A 47 -10.08 0.32 11.87
C LEU A 47 -11.56 0.74 12.00
N GLY A 48 -12.45 -0.19 12.38
CA GLY A 48 -13.88 0.09 12.50
C GLY A 48 -14.54 0.51 11.18
N ILE A 49 -14.07 0.00 10.04
CA ILE A 49 -14.58 0.33 8.70
C ILE A 49 -14.90 -0.91 7.88
N SER A 50 -15.62 -0.76 6.77
CA SER A 50 -15.90 -1.90 5.89
C SER A 50 -14.65 -2.43 5.19
N ARG A 51 -14.61 -3.75 4.98
CA ARG A 51 -13.57 -4.40 4.15
C ARG A 51 -13.45 -3.76 2.78
N SER A 52 -14.58 -3.40 2.16
CA SER A 52 -14.59 -2.74 0.87
C SER A 52 -13.90 -1.37 0.93
N TYR A 53 -14.03 -0.64 2.05
CA TYR A 53 -13.31 0.62 2.21
C TYR A 53 -11.80 0.41 2.36
N VAL A 54 -11.36 -0.57 3.15
CA VAL A 54 -9.93 -0.97 3.22
C VAL A 54 -9.39 -1.31 1.83
N SER A 55 -10.15 -2.08 1.04
CA SER A 55 -9.74 -2.43 -0.33
C SER A 55 -9.59 -1.20 -1.24
N ARG A 56 -10.41 -0.16 -1.07
CA ARG A 56 -10.28 1.10 -1.83
C ARG A 56 -9.03 1.88 -1.42
N ILE A 57 -8.73 1.93 -0.12
CA ILE A 57 -7.52 2.58 0.41
C ILE A 57 -6.28 1.87 -0.12
N GLU A 58 -6.21 0.54 -0.01
CA GLU A 58 -5.10 -0.28 -0.52
C GLU A 58 -4.89 -0.07 -2.02
N LYS A 59 -5.96 -0.09 -2.83
CA LYS A 59 -5.85 0.15 -4.28
C LYS A 59 -5.32 1.55 -4.59
N ARG A 60 -5.80 2.57 -3.89
CA ARG A 60 -5.36 3.96 -4.09
C ARG A 60 -3.88 4.14 -3.75
N ALA A 61 -3.47 3.61 -2.60
CA ALA A 61 -2.10 3.66 -2.14
C ALA A 61 -1.14 2.95 -3.11
N LEU A 62 -1.47 1.72 -3.52
CA LEU A 62 -0.69 0.99 -4.51
C LEU A 62 -0.57 1.77 -5.83
N MET A 63 -1.67 2.35 -6.33
CA MET A 63 -1.64 3.16 -7.56
C MET A 63 -0.73 4.40 -7.44
N LYS A 64 -0.74 5.11 -6.30
CA LYS A 64 0.18 6.22 -6.05
C LYS A 64 1.63 5.77 -6.13
N MET A 65 1.96 4.67 -5.45
CA MET A 65 3.32 4.10 -5.44
C MET A 65 3.75 3.63 -6.83
N PHE A 66 2.86 3.00 -7.61
CA PHE A 66 3.14 2.62 -8.98
C PHE A 66 3.43 3.84 -9.85
N HIS A 67 2.62 4.90 -9.76
CA HIS A 67 2.82 6.10 -10.54
C HIS A 67 4.19 6.74 -10.26
N GLU A 68 4.55 6.86 -8.99
CA GLU A 68 5.85 7.41 -8.60
C GLU A 68 7.01 6.51 -9.04
N PHE A 69 6.87 5.19 -8.93
CA PHE A 69 7.85 4.24 -9.46
C PHE A 69 8.07 4.43 -10.97
N TYR A 70 7.00 4.45 -11.77
CA TYR A 70 7.11 4.62 -13.22
C TYR A 70 7.69 5.97 -13.63
N ARG A 71 7.37 7.04 -12.87
CA ARG A 71 7.96 8.36 -13.08
C ARG A 71 9.48 8.33 -12.88
N ASN A 72 9.94 7.78 -11.76
CA ASN A 72 11.37 7.66 -11.46
C ASN A 72 12.12 6.78 -12.48
N GLU A 73 11.52 5.68 -12.94
CA GLU A 73 12.14 4.82 -13.96
C GLU A 73 12.25 5.50 -15.33
N LYS A 74 11.29 6.38 -15.67
CA LYS A 74 11.36 7.18 -16.91
C LYS A 74 12.46 8.25 -16.84
N GLU A 75 12.68 8.84 -15.67
CA GLU A 75 13.73 9.84 -15.45
C GLU A 75 15.13 9.23 -15.53
N LYS A 76 15.36 8.03 -15.00
CA LYS A 76 16.66 7.33 -15.09
C LYS A 76 17.07 6.92 -16.52
N ARG A 77 16.10 6.77 -17.42
CA ARG A 77 16.33 6.37 -18.82
C ARG A 77 16.61 7.56 -19.74
N ARG A 78 16.51 8.78 -19.23
CA ARG A 78 16.86 10.02 -19.91
C ARG A 78 18.29 10.40 -19.57
#